data_AF-A0A3D2SA86-F1
#
_entry.id   AF-A0A3D2SA86-F1
#
_cell.length_a   1.000
_cell.length_b   1.000
_cell.length_c   1.000
_cell.angle_alpha   90.00
_cell.angle_beta   90.00
_cell.angle_gamma   90.00
#
_symmetry.space_group_name_H-M   'P 1'
#
loop_
_entity.id
_entity.type
_entity.pdbx_description
1 polymer ?
#
loop_
_entity_poly.entity_id
_entity_poly.type
_entity_poly.pdbx_seq_one_letter_code
_entity_poly.pdbx_strand_id
1 'polypeptide(L)' 'EIYTLSLHDALPISNTIALCEALGNPQDQLTCIHIAGTNGKGSVANMLSAVMTASGRKTGLYTSPHLIDF' A
#
# COMPACT_ATOMS: atom_id res chain seq x y z
N GLU A 1 5.87 -25.84 -3.38
CA GLU A 1 6.66 -25.08 -2.38
C GLU A 1 8.00 -24.59 -2.92
N ILE A 2 8.92 -25.45 -3.36
CA ILE A 2 10.28 -25.02 -3.80
C ILE A 2 10.26 -24.03 -4.99
N TYR A 3 9.36 -24.22 -5.97
CA TYR A 3 9.22 -23.32 -7.13
C TYR A 3 8.61 -21.95 -6.79
N THR A 4 7.77 -21.88 -5.76
CA THR A 4 7.12 -20.62 -5.35
C THR A 4 8.10 -19.72 -4.60
N LEU A 5 8.94 -20.31 -3.73
CA LEU A 5 10.06 -19.63 -3.07
C LEU A 5 11.04 -19.04 -4.09
N SER A 6 11.46 -19.82 -5.09
CA SER A 6 12.36 -19.35 -6.16
C SER A 6 11.80 -18.18 -6.99
N LEU A 7 10.47 -18.11 -7.18
CA LEU A 7 9.84 -17.00 -7.90
C LEU A 7 9.74 -15.74 -7.04
N HIS A 8 9.54 -15.88 -5.73
CA HIS A 8 9.50 -14.73 -4.81
C HIS A 8 10.89 -14.11 -4.64
N ASP A 9 11.93 -14.93 -4.58
CA ASP A 9 13.32 -14.47 -4.53
C ASP A 9 13.75 -13.72 -5.80
N ALA A 10 13.19 -14.07 -6.97
CA ALA A 10 13.49 -13.45 -8.25
C ALA A 10 12.66 -12.20 -8.58
N LEU A 11 11.54 -11.98 -7.87
CA LEU A 11 10.68 -10.82 -8.09
C LEU A 11 11.19 -9.61 -7.29
N PRO A 12 11.00 -8.36 -7.77
CA PRO A 12 11.44 -7.15 -7.05
C PRO A 12 10.85 -6.95 -5.64
N ILE A 13 9.94 -7.82 -5.21
CA ILE A 13 9.20 -7.68 -3.95
C ILE A 13 9.91 -8.33 -2.76
N SER A 14 10.90 -9.21 -2.98
CA SER A 14 11.56 -9.98 -1.91
C SER A 14 12.23 -9.05 -0.89
N ASN A 15 12.81 -7.93 -1.33
CA ASN A 15 13.33 -6.90 -0.41
C ASN A 15 12.24 -6.27 0.46
N THR A 16 11.06 -6.01 -0.10
CA THR A 16 9.92 -5.46 0.65
C THR A 16 9.39 -6.47 1.66
N ILE A 17 9.31 -7.75 1.29
CA ILE A 17 8.91 -8.83 2.19
C ILE A 17 9.88 -8.93 3.37
N ALA A 18 11.19 -9.01 3.09
CA ALA A 18 12.21 -9.09 4.14
C ALA A 18 12.19 -7.88 5.08
N LEU A 19 11.94 -6.68 4.54
CA LEU A 19 11.77 -5.47 5.35
C LEU A 19 10.51 -5.54 6.22
N CYS A 20 9.37 -5.97 5.67
CA CYS A 20 8.13 -6.16 6.42
C CYS A 20 8.30 -7.16 7.56
N GLU A 21 8.94 -8.31 7.30
CA GLU A 21 9.25 -9.31 8.32
C GLU A 21 10.10 -8.73 9.45
N ALA A 22 11.16 -7.97 9.11
CA ALA A 22 12.00 -7.31 10.10
C ALA A 22 11.25 -6.26 10.95
N LEU A 23 10.17 -5.69 10.42
CA LEU A 23 9.30 -4.73 11.11
C LEU A 23 8.10 -5.38 11.83
N GLY A 24 8.00 -6.71 11.83
CA GLY A 24 6.90 -7.43 12.47
C GLY A 24 5.59 -7.42 11.67
N ASN A 25 5.68 -7.37 10.35
CA ASN A 25 4.55 -7.40 9.40
C ASN A 25 3.44 -6.38 9.69
N PRO A 26 3.76 -5.07 9.75
CA PRO A 26 2.77 -4.03 10.08
C PRO A 26 1.60 -3.98 9.10
N GLN A 27 1.80 -4.39 7.84
CA GLN A 27 0.76 -4.45 6.81
C GLN A 27 -0.40 -5.38 7.17
N ASP A 28 -0.15 -6.41 7.99
CA ASP A 28 -1.17 -7.39 8.38
C ASP A 28 -2.13 -6.83 9.45
N GLN A 29 -1.74 -5.73 10.09
CA GLN A 29 -2.52 -5.06 11.13
C GLN A 29 -3.38 -3.91 10.56
N LEU A 30 -3.26 -3.62 9.26
CA LEU A 30 -3.95 -2.51 8.60
C LEU A 30 -5.16 -3.00 7.81
N THR A 31 -6.30 -2.34 7.98
CA THR A 31 -7.40 -2.45 7.02
C THR A 31 -7.12 -1.50 5.86
N CYS A 32 -6.80 -2.04 4.69
CA CYS A 32 -6.36 -1.27 3.52
C CYS A 32 -7.36 -1.36 2.36
N ILE A 33 -7.47 -0.26 1.60
CA ILE A 33 -8.16 -0.21 0.30
C ILE A 33 -7.08 0.06 -0.76
N HIS A 34 -6.82 -0.92 -1.62
CA HIS A 34 -5.80 -0.82 -2.66
C HIS A 34 -6.42 -0.34 -3.98
N ILE A 35 -5.97 0.81 -4.48
CA ILE A 35 -6.49 1.44 -5.70
C ILE A 35 -5.44 1.32 -6.82
N ALA A 36 -5.73 0.50 -7.83
CA ALA A 36 -4.94 0.35 -9.05
C ALA A 36 -5.68 0.91 -10.28
N GLY A 37 -4.95 1.15 -11.38
CA GLY A 37 -5.51 1.63 -12.64
C GLY A 37 -4.59 2.59 -13.40
N THR A 38 -4.88 2.90 -14.66
CA THR A 38 -4.03 3.80 -15.46
C THR A 38 -4.18 5.25 -15.04
N ASN A 39 -5.42 5.71 -14.83
CA ASN A 39 -5.75 7.11 -14.52
C ASN A 39 -6.68 7.22 -13.29
N GLY A 40 -6.74 8.40 -12.67
CA GLY A 40 -7.72 8.71 -11.63
C GLY A 40 -7.48 8.12 -10.23
N LYS A 41 -6.53 7.21 -10.05
CA LYS A 41 -6.19 6.59 -8.75
C LYS A 41 -6.03 7.60 -7.62
N GLY A 42 -5.23 8.65 -7.86
CA GLY A 42 -4.97 9.69 -6.86
C GLY A 42 -6.24 10.46 -6.49
N SER A 43 -7.07 10.80 -7.48
CA SER A 43 -8.35 11.47 -7.25
C SER A 43 -9.32 10.61 -6.45
N VAL A 44 -9.45 9.32 -6.80
CA VAL A 44 -10.31 8.38 -6.08
C VAL A 44 -9.80 8.15 -4.65
N ALA A 45 -8.49 7.96 -4.48
CA ALA A 45 -7.88 7.78 -3.16
C ALA A 45 -8.11 8.99 -2.24
N ASN A 46 -7.98 10.20 -2.77
CA ASN A 46 -8.26 11.44 -2.03
C ASN A 46 -9.75 11.55 -1.65
N MET A 47 -10.66 11.32 -2.59
CA MET A 47 -12.10 11.38 -2.34
C MET A 47 -12.51 10.37 -1.26
N LEU A 48 -12.00 9.13 -1.35
CA LEU A 48 -12.26 8.09 -0.37
C LEU A 48 -11.69 8.43 1.01
N SER A 49 -10.46 8.93 1.05
CA SER A 49 -9.83 9.37 2.31
C SER A 49 -10.65 10.47 3.00
N ALA A 50 -11.13 11.46 2.22
CA ALA A 50 -11.97 12.53 2.73
C ALA A 50 -13.31 12.01 3.31
N VAL A 51 -14.00 11.12 2.59
CA VAL A 51 -15.26 10.51 3.06
C VAL A 51 -15.04 9.68 4.31
N MET A 52 -14.02 8.83 4.33
CA MET A 52 -13.71 7.95 5.47
C MET A 52 -13.32 8.77 6.71
N THR A 53 -12.52 9.82 6.53
CA THR A 53 -12.16 10.76 7.61
C THR A 53 -13.40 11.51 8.12
N ALA A 54 -14.24 12.01 7.22
CA ALA A 54 -15.49 12.69 7.57
C ALA A 54 -16.46 11.76 8.33
N SER A 55 -16.40 10.45 8.07
CA SER A 55 -17.19 9.44 8.79
C SER A 55 -16.65 9.11 10.20
N GLY A 56 -15.57 9.77 10.64
CA GLY A 56 -14.96 9.59 11.96
C GLY A 56 -13.92 8.47 12.03
N ARG A 57 -13.47 7.91 10.88
CA ARG A 57 -12.46 6.85 10.86
C ARG A 57 -11.06 7.46 10.84
N LYS A 58 -10.15 6.90 11.65
CA LYS A 58 -8.71 7.19 11.55
C LYS A 58 -8.20 6.65 10.22
N THR A 59 -8.04 7.55 9.25
CA THR A 59 -7.73 7.20 7.87
C THR A 59 -6.36 7.75 7.49
N GLY A 60 -5.51 6.90 6.92
CA GLY A 60 -4.26 7.30 6.28
C GLY A 60 -4.41 7.27 4.77
N LEU A 61 -3.67 8.12 4.07
CA LEU A 61 -3.64 8.17 2.61
C LEU A 61 -2.20 8.02 2.13
N TYR A 62 -1.96 7.04 1.25
CA TYR A 62 -0.70 6.88 0.54
C TYR A 62 -0.94 7.07 -0.97
N THR A 63 -0.26 8.04 -1.57
CA THR A 63 -0.37 8.35 -3.00
C THR A 63 0.98 8.71 -3.57
N SER A 64 1.23 8.37 -4.84
CA SER A 64 2.45 8.74 -5.56
C SER A 64 2.16 9.03 -7.04
N PRO A 65 2.95 9.88 -7.71
CA PRO A 65 4.03 10.72 -7.16
C PRO A 65 3.50 11.91 -6.33
N HIS A 66 4.37 12.50 -5.51
CA HIS A 66 4.10 13.76 -4.82
C HIS A 66 4.40 14.94 -5.76
N LEU A 67 3.61 16.02 -5.67
CA LEU A 67 3.72 17.14 -6.61
C LEU A 67 4.67 18.25 -6.14
N ILE A 68 4.81 18.45 -4.82
CA ILE A 68 5.58 19.58 -4.24
C ILE A 68 6.57 19.08 -3.18
N ASP A 69 6.14 18.23 -2.25
CA ASP A 69 6.98 17.73 -1.14
C ASP A 69 6.52 16.34 -0.65
N PHE A 70 7.37 15.66 0.14
CA PHE A 70 7.20 14.27 0.62
C PHE A 70 6.62 14.18 2.05
#